data_AF-V4AIU0-F1
#
_entry.id   AF-V4AIU0-F1
#
_cell.length_a   1.000
_cell.length_b   1.000
_cell.length_c   1.000
_cell.angle_alpha   90.00
_cell.angle_beta   90.00
_cell.angle_gamma   90.00
#
_symmetry.space_group_name_H-M   'P 1'
#
loop_
_entity.id
_entity.type
_entity.pdbx_description
1 polymer ?
#
loop_
_entity_poly.entity_id
_entity_poly.type
_entity_poly.pdbx_seq_one_letter_code
_entity_poly.pdbx_strand_id
1 'polypeptide(L)'
;MDGVLEYSFGHPKYHLIYNHKSRNKFGSHRAYRIQNDAMSKFMLHNSNFGRAAGWARYQMAVTKYQDMEDVSSSIYAQNDPFDPVLDFHRFLENNDDLVDEDLVLWLTTGSYHIPHSEDTPSVSTSANQYTVVFSPYNFFPTCPTVSFSETLHIKRNKNSDSLDVQTFGTEVESKCFQKETTYEEFNGSTPPV
;
A
#
# COMPACT_ATOMS: atom_id res chain seq x y z
N MET A 1 -9.13 -15.33 16.32
CA MET A 1 -9.62 -14.04 15.83
C MET A 1 -9.11 -13.93 14.41
N ASP A 2 -10.02 -14.06 13.45
CA ASP A 2 -9.67 -14.56 12.10
C ASP A 2 -9.30 -13.46 11.09
N GLY A 3 -9.24 -12.20 11.54
CA GLY A 3 -8.89 -11.02 10.72
C GLY A 3 -7.57 -10.34 11.08
N VAL A 4 -6.77 -10.91 11.98
CA VAL A 4 -5.54 -10.29 12.49
C VAL A 4 -4.32 -11.05 12.02
N LEU A 5 -3.34 -10.33 11.49
CA LEU A 5 -2.08 -10.88 11.02
C LEU A 5 -0.92 -10.37 11.89
N GLU A 6 -0.45 -11.26 12.75
CA GLU A 6 0.78 -11.08 13.50
C GLU A 6 2.02 -11.38 12.64
N TYR A 7 3.17 -10.86 13.07
CA TYR A 7 4.46 -11.00 12.39
C TYR A 7 4.92 -12.46 12.33
N SER A 8 4.57 -13.19 11.27
CA SER A 8 4.95 -14.59 11.04
C SER A 8 5.79 -14.74 9.78
N PHE A 9 7.12 -14.66 9.94
CA PHE A 9 8.07 -14.79 8.83
C PHE A 9 8.37 -16.24 8.43
N GLY A 10 7.93 -17.23 9.23
CA GLY A 10 8.15 -18.66 8.97
C GLY A 10 7.17 -19.28 7.96
N HIS A 11 6.08 -18.58 7.64
CA HIS A 11 5.03 -19.08 6.75
C HIS A 11 4.59 -17.99 5.76
N PRO A 12 5.23 -17.90 4.59
CA PRO A 12 4.82 -16.95 3.55
C PRO A 12 3.36 -17.20 3.13
N LYS A 13 2.54 -16.14 3.14
CA LYS A 13 1.13 -16.19 2.74
C LYS A 13 0.83 -15.10 1.73
N TYR A 14 -0.16 -15.34 0.88
CA TYR A 14 -0.80 -14.30 0.09
C TYR A 14 -2.09 -13.87 0.78
N HIS A 15 -2.16 -12.59 1.13
CA HIS A 15 -3.35 -11.99 1.69
C HIS A 15 -4.22 -11.48 0.54
N LEU A 16 -5.40 -12.07 0.39
CA LEU A 16 -6.34 -11.77 -0.68
C LEU A 16 -7.63 -11.24 -0.08
N ILE A 17 -8.09 -10.09 -0.57
CA ILE A 17 -9.46 -9.62 -0.34
C ILE A 17 -10.23 -9.87 -1.63
N TYR A 18 -11.34 -10.60 -1.51
CA TYR A 18 -12.06 -11.11 -2.66
C TYR A 18 -13.56 -11.05 -2.47
N ASN A 19 -14.27 -10.97 -3.59
CA ASN A 19 -15.72 -10.96 -3.61
C ASN A 19 -16.25 -12.37 -3.91
N HIS A 20 -17.01 -12.98 -2.98
CA HIS A 20 -17.53 -14.34 -3.18
C HIS A 20 -18.53 -14.42 -4.33
N LYS A 21 -19.30 -13.35 -4.54
CA LYS A 21 -20.34 -13.24 -5.58
C LYS A 21 -19.76 -12.97 -6.97
N SER A 22 -18.49 -12.60 -7.08
CA SER A 22 -17.85 -12.25 -8.35
C SER A 22 -16.74 -13.22 -8.75
N ARG A 23 -16.96 -13.94 -9.86
CA ARG A 23 -15.97 -14.86 -10.44
C ARG A 23 -15.50 -14.37 -11.80
N ASN A 24 -14.26 -14.68 -12.14
CA ASN A 24 -13.74 -14.45 -13.48
C ASN A 24 -14.18 -15.56 -14.45
N LYS A 25 -13.79 -15.46 -15.73
CA LYS A 25 -14.15 -16.44 -16.78
C LYS A 25 -13.66 -17.87 -16.52
N PHE A 26 -12.75 -18.07 -15.57
CA PHE A 26 -12.18 -19.36 -15.20
C PHE A 26 -12.78 -19.93 -13.90
N GLY A 27 -13.78 -19.25 -13.31
CA GLY A 27 -14.43 -19.68 -12.07
C GLY A 27 -13.71 -19.26 -10.79
N SER A 28 -12.55 -18.59 -10.87
CA SER A 28 -11.85 -18.07 -9.68
C SER A 28 -12.51 -16.80 -9.16
N HIS A 29 -12.54 -16.61 -7.83
CA HIS A 29 -12.98 -15.37 -7.23
C HIS A 29 -12.10 -14.19 -7.67
N ARG A 30 -12.74 -13.05 -7.94
CA ARG A 30 -12.04 -11.82 -8.27
C ARG A 30 -11.53 -11.19 -6.97
N ALA A 31 -10.24 -10.95 -6.90
CA ALA A 31 -9.57 -10.51 -5.68
C ALA A 31 -8.52 -9.43 -5.94
N TYR A 32 -8.12 -8.75 -4.88
CA TYR A 32 -6.88 -8.01 -4.81
C TYR A 32 -5.95 -8.65 -3.78
N ARG A 33 -4.69 -8.82 -4.15
CA ARG A 33 -3.62 -9.23 -3.24
C ARG A 33 -3.02 -8.00 -2.58
N ILE A 34 -2.91 -8.06 -1.26
CA ILE A 34 -2.18 -7.07 -0.47
C ILE A 34 -0.79 -7.61 -0.20
N GLN A 35 0.22 -6.84 -0.58
CA GLN A 35 1.61 -7.11 -0.28
C GLN A 35 2.16 -5.92 0.52
N ASN A 36 2.64 -6.18 1.73
CA ASN A 36 3.28 -5.19 2.58
C ASN A 36 4.77 -5.51 2.64
N ASP A 37 5.62 -4.68 2.02
CA ASP A 37 7.06 -4.92 1.92
C ASP A 37 7.85 -4.24 3.06
N ALA A 38 7.16 -3.61 4.01
CA ALA A 38 7.74 -2.83 5.10
C ALA A 38 7.21 -3.28 6.47
N MET A 39 7.25 -4.59 6.71
CA MET A 39 6.79 -5.18 7.97
C MET A 39 7.84 -4.93 9.07
N SER A 40 7.42 -4.31 10.18
CA SER A 40 8.28 -4.09 11.35
C SER A 40 7.55 -4.39 12.64
N LYS A 41 8.15 -5.18 13.54
CA LYS A 41 7.51 -5.57 14.78
C LYS A 41 7.52 -4.42 15.79
N PHE A 42 6.34 -4.08 16.32
CA PHE A 42 6.22 -3.05 17.35
C PHE A 42 6.86 -3.47 18.67
N MET A 43 7.82 -2.68 19.14
CA MET A 43 8.65 -3.02 20.31
C MET A 43 7.92 -2.81 21.64
N LEU A 44 6.95 -1.89 21.70
CA LEU A 44 6.25 -1.53 22.93
C LEU A 44 4.97 -2.35 23.17
N HIS A 45 4.84 -3.54 22.56
CA HIS A 45 3.67 -4.41 22.72
C HIS A 45 3.41 -4.83 24.18
N ASN A 46 4.43 -4.90 25.03
CA ASN A 46 4.26 -5.24 26.46
C ASN A 46 4.13 -4.00 27.36
N SER A 47 4.14 -2.79 26.80
CA SER A 47 4.00 -1.56 27.58
C SER A 47 2.56 -1.05 27.53
N ASN A 48 2.07 -0.54 28.66
CA ASN A 48 0.78 0.17 28.72
C ASN A 48 0.79 1.43 27.84
N PHE A 49 1.96 2.03 27.61
CA PHE A 49 2.14 3.14 26.65
C PHE A 49 1.76 2.74 25.22
N GLY A 50 1.89 1.45 24.88
CA GLY A 50 1.53 0.93 23.57
C GLY A 50 0.02 0.86 23.29
N ARG A 51 -0.84 1.27 24.24
CA ARG A 51 -2.30 1.34 24.03
C ARG A 51 -2.68 2.41 23.02
N ALA A 52 -2.12 3.61 23.13
CA ALA A 52 -2.32 4.69 22.15
C ALA A 52 -1.88 4.36 20.71
N ALA A 53 -1.05 3.33 20.54
CA ALA A 53 -0.63 2.82 19.25
C ALA A 53 -1.01 1.34 19.08
N GLY A 54 -2.20 0.96 19.56
CA GLY A 54 -2.67 -0.43 19.51
C GLY A 54 -2.62 -1.07 18.12
N TRP A 55 -2.91 -0.28 17.08
CA TRP A 55 -2.80 -0.69 15.66
C TRP A 55 -1.40 -1.17 15.26
N ALA A 56 -0.33 -0.64 15.87
CA ALA A 56 1.05 -0.99 15.50
C ALA A 56 1.42 -2.44 15.87
N ARG A 57 0.65 -3.07 16.75
CA ARG A 57 0.84 -4.47 17.17
C ARG A 57 0.62 -5.46 16.02
N TYR A 58 -0.11 -5.05 15.00
CA TYR A 58 -0.50 -5.90 13.88
C TYR A 58 0.13 -5.41 12.61
N GLN A 59 0.64 -6.33 11.78
CA GLN A 59 1.11 -5.99 10.44
C GLN A 59 -0.07 -5.58 9.54
N MET A 60 -1.17 -6.31 9.71
CA MET A 60 -2.45 -6.05 9.07
C MET A 60 -3.55 -6.49 10.04
N ALA A 61 -4.59 -5.68 10.16
CA ALA A 61 -5.83 -6.04 10.80
C ALA A 61 -7.00 -5.75 9.86
N VAL A 62 -8.01 -6.59 9.90
CA VAL A 62 -9.24 -6.45 9.10
C VAL A 62 -10.41 -6.35 10.06
N THR A 63 -11.20 -5.30 9.93
CA THR A 63 -12.42 -5.08 10.70
C THR A 63 -13.61 -4.97 9.75
N LYS A 64 -14.80 -5.25 10.26
CA LYS A 64 -16.03 -4.84 9.60
C LYS A 64 -16.14 -3.31 9.68
N TYR A 65 -16.62 -2.68 8.62
CA TYR A 65 -16.88 -1.24 8.65
C TYR A 65 -17.94 -0.88 9.70
N GLN A 66 -17.63 0.15 10.51
CA GLN A 66 -18.56 0.75 11.47
C GLN A 66 -18.41 2.28 11.45
N ASP A 67 -19.52 3.02 11.53
CA ASP A 67 -19.53 4.48 11.43
C ASP A 67 -18.68 5.18 12.52
N MET A 68 -18.51 4.55 13.68
CA MET A 68 -17.74 5.09 14.82
C MET A 68 -16.30 4.56 14.89
N GLU A 69 -15.85 3.75 13.92
CA GLU A 69 -14.51 3.16 13.85
C GLU A 69 -13.75 3.68 12.61
N ASP A 70 -13.83 4.99 12.35
CA ASP A 70 -13.32 5.65 11.14
C ASP A 70 -11.83 6.00 11.19
N VAL A 71 -11.26 6.14 12.39
CA VAL A 71 -9.85 6.47 12.62
C VAL A 71 -9.20 5.53 13.63
N SER A 72 -7.90 5.29 13.53
CA SER A 72 -7.15 4.37 14.40
C SER A 72 -6.44 5.06 15.58
N SER A 73 -6.49 6.39 15.66
CA SER A 73 -5.82 7.19 16.69
C SER A 73 -6.51 8.55 16.84
N SER A 74 -6.03 9.37 17.78
CA SER A 74 -6.50 10.74 17.99
C SER A 74 -5.34 11.68 18.31
N ILE A 75 -5.55 12.98 18.14
CA ILE A 75 -4.58 14.02 18.55
C ILE A 75 -4.29 14.01 20.06
N TYR A 76 -5.16 13.40 20.86
CA TYR A 76 -5.04 13.33 22.33
C TYR A 76 -4.20 12.14 22.79
N ALA A 77 -4.01 11.13 21.92
CA ALA A 77 -3.32 9.88 22.26
C ALA A 77 -1.85 10.09 22.67
N GLN A 78 -1.23 11.20 22.21
CA GLN A 78 0.14 11.55 22.59
C GLN A 78 0.26 12.00 24.04
N ASN A 79 -0.74 12.72 24.56
CA ASN A 79 -0.66 13.35 25.88
C ASN A 79 -1.19 12.45 26.99
N ASP A 80 -2.11 11.54 26.67
CA ASP A 80 -2.51 10.45 27.57
C ASP A 80 -2.46 9.09 26.84
N PRO A 81 -1.27 8.50 26.70
CA PRO A 81 -1.10 7.25 25.97
C PRO A 81 -1.55 6.01 26.76
N PHE A 82 -1.81 6.16 28.06
CA PHE A 82 -2.19 5.06 28.95
C PHE A 82 -3.71 4.85 28.97
N ASP A 83 -4.47 5.93 28.79
CA ASP A 83 -5.93 5.95 28.63
C ASP A 83 -6.32 6.75 27.36
N PRO A 84 -6.00 6.25 26.16
CA PRO A 84 -6.28 6.97 24.93
C PRO A 84 -7.80 7.05 24.70
N VAL A 85 -8.27 8.21 24.22
CA VAL A 85 -9.67 8.43 23.82
C VAL A 85 -10.15 7.37 22.82
N LEU A 86 -9.23 6.88 21.98
CA LEU A 86 -9.47 5.83 21.00
C LEU A 86 -8.45 4.71 21.19
N ASP A 87 -8.95 3.51 21.53
CA ASP A 87 -8.16 2.29 21.64
C ASP A 87 -8.51 1.34 20.49
N PHE A 88 -7.58 1.21 19.53
CA PHE A 88 -7.74 0.37 18.35
C PHE A 88 -8.02 -1.10 18.68
N HIS A 89 -7.56 -1.61 19.84
CA HIS A 89 -7.83 -2.99 20.23
C HIS A 89 -9.33 -3.29 20.31
N ARG A 90 -10.14 -2.29 20.66
CA ARG A 90 -11.60 -2.44 20.79
C ARG A 90 -12.29 -2.77 19.46
N PHE A 91 -11.73 -2.35 18.33
CA PHE A 91 -12.29 -2.65 17.01
C PHE A 91 -12.20 -4.15 16.68
N LEU A 92 -11.31 -4.86 17.37
CA LEU A 92 -11.06 -6.28 17.17
C LEU A 92 -11.85 -7.14 18.18
N GLU A 93 -12.26 -6.60 19.32
CA GLU A 93 -12.90 -7.33 20.42
C GLU A 93 -14.31 -7.84 20.11
N ASN A 94 -15.02 -7.21 19.17
CA ASN A 94 -16.41 -7.53 18.83
C ASN A 94 -16.59 -8.92 18.19
N ASN A 95 -15.50 -9.56 17.73
CA ASN A 95 -15.50 -10.87 17.05
C ASN A 95 -16.56 -10.93 15.93
N ASP A 96 -16.71 -9.81 15.21
CA ASP A 96 -17.61 -9.69 14.07
C ASP A 96 -17.23 -10.70 12.98
N ASP A 97 -18.25 -11.21 12.27
CA ASP A 97 -18.01 -11.96 11.04
C ASP A 97 -17.46 -11.02 9.97
N LEU A 98 -16.47 -11.51 9.22
CA LEU A 98 -15.79 -10.77 8.15
C LEU A 98 -16.15 -11.31 6.76
N VAL A 99 -16.94 -12.38 6.67
CA VAL A 99 -17.31 -13.00 5.40
C VAL A 99 -18.42 -12.20 4.72
N ASP A 100 -18.18 -11.77 3.49
CA ASP A 100 -19.16 -11.04 2.65
C ASP A 100 -19.69 -9.73 3.26
N GLU A 101 -18.91 -9.12 4.14
CA GLU A 101 -19.18 -7.82 4.76
C GLU A 101 -18.42 -6.68 4.07
N ASP A 102 -18.72 -5.44 4.47
CA ASP A 102 -17.89 -4.29 4.14
C ASP A 102 -16.67 -4.25 5.06
N LEU A 103 -15.47 -4.27 4.48
CA LEU A 103 -14.22 -4.53 5.19
C LEU A 103 -13.30 -3.31 5.16
N VAL A 104 -12.75 -2.99 6.33
CA VAL A 104 -11.68 -2.00 6.49
C VAL A 104 -10.37 -2.73 6.72
N LEU A 105 -9.35 -2.38 5.93
CA LEU A 105 -7.99 -2.89 6.09
C LEU A 105 -7.11 -1.86 6.78
N TRP A 106 -6.60 -2.22 7.94
CA TRP A 106 -5.63 -1.46 8.71
C TRP A 106 -4.24 -2.02 8.46
N LEU A 107 -3.36 -1.22 7.86
CA LEU A 107 -2.02 -1.65 7.43
C LEU A 107 -0.95 -0.89 8.18
N THR A 108 -0.08 -1.62 8.87
CA THR A 108 1.06 -1.05 9.59
C THR A 108 2.33 -1.29 8.79
N THR A 109 3.06 -0.22 8.50
CA THR A 109 4.37 -0.28 7.85
C THR A 109 5.40 0.51 8.64
N GLY A 110 6.65 0.05 8.66
CA GLY A 110 7.76 0.81 9.22
C GLY A 110 9.08 0.06 9.17
N SER A 111 10.09 0.60 9.83
CA SER A 111 11.39 -0.05 10.05
C SER A 111 11.93 0.27 11.44
N TYR A 112 13.01 -0.39 11.82
CA TYR A 112 13.86 0.06 12.90
C TYR A 112 14.91 1.01 12.33
N HIS A 113 14.97 2.23 12.85
CA HIS A 113 16.01 3.18 12.48
C HIS A 113 17.07 3.22 13.58
N ILE A 114 18.25 2.68 13.27
CA ILE A 114 19.46 2.81 14.10
C ILE A 114 20.32 3.87 13.40
N PRO A 115 20.42 5.09 13.96
CA PRO A 115 21.11 6.18 13.27
C PRO A 115 22.58 5.89 13.02
N HIS A 116 23.11 6.39 11.91
CA HIS A 116 24.52 6.29 11.54
C HIS A 116 25.05 7.59 10.91
N SER A 117 26.36 7.64 10.62
CA SER A 117 27.05 8.86 10.17
C SER A 117 26.43 9.52 8.94
N GLU A 118 25.96 8.72 8.00
CA GLU A 118 25.39 9.15 6.74
C GLU A 118 23.97 9.74 6.89
N ASP A 119 23.37 9.66 8.09
CA ASP A 119 22.14 10.41 8.42
C ASP A 119 22.41 11.90 8.72
N THR A 120 23.67 12.34 8.66
CA THR A 120 24.06 13.74 8.83
C THR A 120 24.27 14.41 7.47
N PRO A 121 23.65 15.57 7.19
CA PRO A 121 22.81 16.40 8.07
C PRO A 121 21.34 15.97 8.13
N SER A 122 20.92 15.03 7.28
CA SER A 122 19.55 14.55 7.21
C SER A 122 19.50 13.11 6.71
N VAL A 123 18.53 12.35 7.18
CA VAL A 123 18.23 10.99 6.74
C VAL A 123 17.91 10.98 5.23
N SER A 124 18.52 10.07 4.49
CA SER A 124 18.24 9.91 3.05
C SER A 124 16.93 9.15 2.80
N THR A 125 16.18 9.56 1.79
CA THR A 125 14.96 8.86 1.34
C THR A 125 15.27 7.53 0.63
N SER A 126 16.46 7.36 0.08
CA SER A 126 16.81 6.17 -0.73
C SER A 126 16.80 4.85 0.06
N ALA A 127 17.02 4.90 1.37
CA ALA A 127 17.03 3.73 2.26
C ALA A 127 15.82 3.67 3.22
N ASN A 128 14.91 4.65 3.15
CA ASN A 128 13.78 4.81 4.08
C ASN A 128 12.46 4.85 3.30
N GLN A 129 12.17 3.76 2.58
CA GLN A 129 10.96 3.61 1.78
C GLN A 129 10.11 2.47 2.33
N TYR A 130 8.80 2.72 2.47
CA TYR A 130 7.84 1.75 2.94
C TYR A 130 6.74 1.58 1.89
N THR A 131 6.52 0.35 1.42
CA THR A 131 5.63 0.10 0.29
C THR A 131 4.56 -0.93 0.65
N VAL A 132 3.32 -0.59 0.32
CA VAL A 132 2.20 -1.53 0.22
C VAL A 132 1.74 -1.55 -1.22
N VAL A 133 1.63 -2.76 -1.79
CA VAL A 133 1.13 -2.96 -3.14
C VAL A 133 -0.20 -3.69 -3.10
N PHE A 134 -1.20 -3.10 -3.74
CA PHE A 134 -2.46 -3.75 -4.07
C PHE A 134 -2.41 -4.20 -5.53
N SER A 135 -2.35 -5.51 -5.74
CA SER A 135 -2.25 -6.09 -7.08
C SER A 135 -3.49 -6.92 -7.42
N PRO A 136 -4.07 -6.79 -8.63
CA PRO A 136 -5.19 -7.62 -9.04
C PRO A 136 -4.80 -9.11 -9.00
N TYR A 137 -5.62 -9.94 -8.37
CA TYR A 137 -5.43 -11.39 -8.29
C TYR A 137 -6.68 -12.10 -8.80
N ASN A 138 -6.58 -12.73 -9.97
CA ASN A 138 -7.74 -13.29 -10.69
C ASN A 138 -8.87 -12.28 -10.99
N PHE A 139 -8.64 -10.98 -10.78
CA PHE A 139 -9.66 -9.95 -10.96
C PHE A 139 -10.02 -9.72 -12.43
N PHE A 140 -9.03 -9.74 -13.31
CA PHE A 140 -9.19 -9.57 -14.75
C PHE A 140 -9.03 -10.90 -15.49
N PRO A 141 -9.63 -11.07 -16.68
CA PRO A 141 -9.47 -12.29 -17.48
C PRO A 141 -8.07 -12.44 -18.11
N THR A 142 -7.31 -11.35 -18.19
CA THR A 142 -5.93 -11.23 -18.70
C THR A 142 -5.25 -10.05 -18.02
N CYS A 143 -3.94 -9.86 -18.24
CA CYS A 143 -3.26 -8.65 -17.78
C CYS A 143 -3.93 -7.39 -18.37
N PRO A 144 -4.33 -6.39 -17.56
CA PRO A 144 -4.99 -5.20 -18.08
C PRO A 144 -4.05 -4.30 -18.92
N THR A 145 -2.73 -4.46 -18.82
CA THR A 145 -1.77 -3.67 -19.61
C THR A 145 -1.71 -4.07 -21.08
N VAL A 146 -2.35 -5.17 -21.49
CA VAL A 146 -2.35 -5.60 -22.91
C VAL A 146 -3.08 -4.62 -23.83
N SER A 147 -3.95 -3.77 -23.29
CA SER A 147 -4.64 -2.70 -24.04
C SER A 147 -3.91 -1.35 -23.99
N PHE A 148 -2.68 -1.31 -23.48
CA PHE A 148 -1.91 -0.09 -23.36
C PHE A 148 -1.29 0.30 -24.71
N SER A 149 -1.62 1.50 -25.20
CA SER A 149 -1.22 1.98 -26.54
C SER A 149 0.28 2.18 -26.70
N GLU A 150 1.01 2.47 -25.62
CA GLU A 150 2.47 2.69 -25.64
C GLU A 150 3.27 1.37 -25.69
N THR A 151 2.63 0.25 -25.99
CA THR A 151 3.31 -1.04 -26.18
C THR A 151 4.05 -1.03 -27.52
N LEU A 152 5.27 -1.56 -27.55
CA LEU A 152 6.02 -1.78 -28.80
C LEU A 152 6.02 -3.27 -29.15
N HIS A 153 5.66 -3.59 -30.38
CA HIS A 153 5.72 -4.96 -30.89
C HIS A 153 6.68 -5.03 -32.08
N ILE A 154 7.82 -5.71 -31.88
CA ILE A 154 8.91 -5.79 -32.86
C ILE A 154 9.07 -7.23 -33.34
N LYS A 155 9.02 -7.44 -34.66
CA LYS A 155 9.22 -8.75 -35.29
C LYS A 155 10.33 -8.66 -36.33
N ARG A 156 11.24 -9.64 -36.36
CA ARG A 156 12.20 -9.79 -37.46
C ARG A 156 11.49 -10.36 -38.69
N ASN A 157 11.70 -9.75 -39.85
CA ASN A 157 11.23 -10.31 -41.09
C ASN A 157 12.01 -11.59 -41.41
N LYS A 158 11.33 -12.67 -41.81
CA LYS A 158 11.99 -13.95 -42.14
C LYS A 158 12.79 -13.88 -43.45
N ASN A 159 12.46 -12.95 -44.33
CA ASN A 159 12.98 -12.87 -45.69
C ASN A 159 13.93 -11.67 -45.91
N SER A 160 14.18 -10.86 -44.88
CA SER A 160 15.07 -9.70 -44.94
C SER A 160 15.67 -9.41 -43.57
N ASP A 161 16.76 -8.65 -43.54
CA ASP A 161 17.35 -8.15 -42.28
C ASP A 161 16.58 -6.96 -41.67
N SER A 162 15.35 -6.70 -42.12
CA SER A 162 14.51 -5.62 -41.61
C SER A 162 13.66 -6.04 -40.41
N LEU A 163 13.33 -5.05 -39.57
CA LEU A 163 12.40 -5.19 -38.44
C LEU A 163 11.04 -4.60 -38.82
N ASP A 164 9.98 -5.30 -38.48
CA ASP A 164 8.60 -4.83 -38.48
C ASP A 164 8.29 -4.29 -37.08
N VAL A 165 7.99 -2.99 -36.98
CA VAL A 165 7.80 -2.27 -35.71
C VAL A 165 6.39 -1.70 -35.67
N GLN A 166 5.58 -2.18 -34.73
CA GLN A 166 4.23 -1.72 -34.50
C GLN A 166 4.15 -0.93 -33.18
N THR A 167 3.71 0.33 -33.27
CA THR A 167 3.58 1.26 -32.13
C THR A 167 2.13 1.50 -31.71
N PHE A 168 1.17 0.78 -32.33
CA PHE A 168 -0.27 0.91 -32.07
C PHE A 168 -0.82 2.35 -32.10
N GLY A 169 -0.19 3.24 -32.86
CA GLY A 169 -0.62 4.63 -33.04
C GLY A 169 0.18 5.65 -32.24
N THR A 170 1.08 5.21 -31.36
CA THR A 170 2.02 6.11 -30.66
C THR A 170 3.12 6.58 -31.61
N GLU A 171 3.36 7.89 -31.65
CA GLU A 171 4.47 8.49 -32.40
C GLU A 171 5.79 8.22 -31.68
N VAL A 172 6.80 7.75 -32.42
CA VAL A 172 8.13 7.40 -31.84
C VAL A 172 8.97 8.64 -31.56
N GLU A 173 8.70 9.75 -32.26
CA GLU A 173 9.45 11.00 -32.15
C GLU A 173 8.63 12.07 -31.42
N SER A 174 9.20 12.61 -30.36
CA SER A 174 8.66 13.79 -29.69
C SER A 174 8.76 15.01 -30.62
N LYS A 175 7.62 15.59 -30.99
CA LYS A 175 7.56 16.76 -31.89
C LYS A 175 7.76 18.12 -31.20
N CYS A 176 7.74 18.14 -29.87
CA CYS A 176 7.90 19.36 -29.08
C CYS A 176 8.60 19.06 -27.77
N PHE A 177 9.38 20.03 -27.30
CA PHE A 177 9.98 20.01 -25.98
C PHE A 177 9.22 20.99 -25.07
N GLN A 178 9.07 20.64 -23.80
CA GLN A 178 8.60 21.60 -22.81
C GLN A 178 9.60 22.76 -22.74
N LYS A 179 9.11 24.00 -22.81
CA LYS A 179 9.95 25.18 -22.60
C LYS A 179 10.59 25.05 -21.21
N GLU A 180 11.90 25.21 -21.11
CA GLU A 180 12.60 25.18 -19.82
C GLU A 180 11.96 26.20 -18.87
N THR A 181 11.41 25.69 -17.77
CA THR A 181 10.96 26.49 -16.64
C THR A 181 12.08 26.50 -15.62
N THR A 182 12.74 27.64 -15.45
CA THR A 182 13.66 27.90 -14.34
C THR A 182 12.85 27.99 -13.05
N TYR A 183 13.31 27.31 -11.99
CA TYR A 183 12.85 27.58 -10.63
C TYR A 183 13.45 28.92 -10.19
N GLU A 184 12.78 30.02 -10.49
CA GLU A 184 13.32 31.36 -10.21
C GLU A 184 13.17 31.74 -8.73
N GLU A 185 12.12 31.28 -8.04
CA GLU A 185 11.85 31.69 -6.66
C GLU A 185 11.17 30.59 -5.82
N PHE A 186 11.51 30.55 -4.52
CA PHE A 186 10.79 29.78 -3.48
C PHE A 186 10.40 30.74 -2.36
N ASN A 187 9.10 31.06 -2.27
CA ASN A 187 8.56 32.07 -1.34
C ASN A 187 8.67 31.62 0.13
N GLY A 188 8.39 30.35 0.42
CA GLY A 188 8.47 29.78 1.78
C GLY A 188 7.51 30.39 2.82
N SER A 189 6.76 31.45 2.50
CA SER A 189 5.78 32.06 3.41
C SER A 189 4.46 31.30 3.42
N THR A 190 3.88 31.18 4.62
CA THR A 190 2.52 30.67 4.85
C THR A 190 1.66 31.81 5.37
N PRO A 191 1.10 32.66 4.49
CA PRO A 191 0.29 33.78 4.93
C PRO A 191 -0.96 33.29 5.68
N PRO A 192 -1.39 33.98 6.75
CA PRO A 192 -2.67 33.68 7.39
C PRO A 192 -3.81 33.90 6.39
N VAL A 193 -4.73 32.92 6.33
CA VAL A 193 -5.98 32.96 5.53
C VAL A 193 -6.96 33.96 6.12
#